data_AF-A0A210QMK9-F1
#
_entry.id   AF-A0A210QMK9-F1
#
_cell.length_a   1.000
_cell.length_b   1.000
_cell.length_c   1.000
_cell.angle_alpha   90.00
_cell.angle_beta   90.00
_cell.angle_gamma   90.00
#
_symmetry.space_group_name_H-M   'P 1'
#
loop_
_entity.id
_entity.type
_entity.pdbx_description
1 polymer ?
#
loop_
_entity_poly.entity_id
_entity_poly.type
_entity_poly.pdbx_seq_one_letter_code
_entity_poly.pdbx_strand_id
1 'polypeptide(L)'
;MSRLVVLLWIHYCIVLVSGHGRLLEPAGRSSMWRFGYNTPVNYNDNQLFCGGYRNTVVNDGKCGVCGDPFQGPFENEAGGKYATGTIVRYYDITEEYINVTVDISAHHRGQFEFRLCPNNDVNTRVTQECLDQHVLQVEGGEDGGVHFVPAGSGIHHLRLGIPRGLTCSQCVLQWKYTTGISSIKEA
;
A
#
# COMPACT_ATOMS: atom_id res chain seq x y z
N MET A 1 -52.59 -27.38 -22.33
CA MET A 1 -51.36 -27.49 -21.52
C MET A 1 -50.32 -26.57 -22.12
N SER A 2 -50.08 -25.40 -21.54
CA SER A 2 -48.99 -24.50 -21.97
C SER A 2 -48.08 -24.30 -20.76
N ARG A 3 -46.85 -24.82 -20.83
CA ARG A 3 -45.86 -24.67 -19.76
C ARG A 3 -45.14 -23.34 -19.97
N LEU A 4 -45.37 -22.40 -19.08
CA LEU A 4 -44.62 -21.13 -19.02
C LEU A 4 -43.18 -21.44 -18.57
N VAL A 5 -42.20 -21.22 -19.43
CA VAL A 5 -40.78 -21.29 -19.06
C VAL A 5 -40.33 -19.90 -18.63
N VAL A 6 -40.12 -19.71 -17.34
CA VAL A 6 -39.57 -18.46 -16.79
C VAL A 6 -38.04 -18.57 -16.82
N LEU A 7 -37.41 -17.85 -17.74
CA LEU A 7 -35.96 -17.69 -17.79
C LEU A 7 -35.54 -16.66 -16.70
N LEU A 8 -35.07 -17.16 -15.56
CA LEU A 8 -34.43 -16.34 -14.54
C LEU A 8 -33.05 -15.90 -15.03
N TRP A 9 -32.96 -14.67 -15.52
CA TRP A 9 -31.68 -14.01 -15.78
C TRP A 9 -31.02 -13.68 -14.43
N ILE A 10 -30.10 -14.54 -13.97
CA ILE A 10 -29.22 -14.24 -12.86
C ILE A 10 -28.24 -13.17 -13.36
N HIS A 11 -28.53 -11.90 -13.07
CA HIS A 11 -27.55 -10.81 -13.18
C HIS A 11 -26.45 -11.07 -12.14
N TYR A 12 -25.36 -11.70 -12.57
CA TYR A 12 -24.14 -11.78 -11.79
C TYR A 12 -23.51 -10.38 -11.78
N CYS A 13 -23.93 -9.54 -10.82
CA CYS A 13 -23.23 -8.30 -10.52
C CYS A 13 -21.83 -8.66 -10.00
N ILE A 14 -20.85 -8.70 -10.90
CA ILE A 14 -19.44 -8.67 -10.53
C ILE A 14 -19.21 -7.29 -9.92
N VAL A 15 -19.34 -7.19 -8.59
CA VAL A 15 -18.97 -5.98 -7.88
C VAL A 15 -17.46 -5.86 -8.00
N LEU A 16 -17.00 -5.00 -8.92
CA LEU A 16 -15.62 -4.53 -8.96
C LEU A 16 -15.43 -3.66 -7.73
N VAL A 17 -14.91 -4.24 -6.65
CA VAL A 17 -14.64 -3.49 -5.41
C VAL A 17 -13.15 -3.27 -5.27
N SER A 18 -12.76 -2.00 -5.28
CA SER A 18 -11.37 -1.56 -5.15
C SER A 18 -11.11 -1.09 -3.72
N GLY A 19 -10.12 -1.70 -3.07
CA GLY A 19 -9.43 -1.15 -1.89
C GLY A 19 -9.21 0.36 -2.03
N HIS A 20 -9.63 1.17 -1.07
CA HIS A 20 -9.22 2.56 -1.00
C HIS A 20 -8.65 2.88 0.38
N GLY A 21 -7.39 3.29 0.41
CA GLY A 21 -6.75 3.74 1.62
C GLY A 21 -5.41 4.41 1.36
N ARG A 22 -4.87 5.03 2.41
CA ARG A 22 -3.65 5.83 2.34
C ARG A 22 -2.83 5.69 3.62
N LEU A 23 -1.51 5.72 3.48
CA LEU A 23 -0.58 5.81 4.61
C LEU A 23 -0.49 7.27 5.06
N LEU A 24 -0.85 7.54 6.33
CA LEU A 24 -0.91 8.89 6.91
C LEU A 24 0.28 9.20 7.82
N GLU A 25 0.77 8.20 8.56
CA GLU A 25 1.95 8.33 9.42
C GLU A 25 2.84 7.08 9.23
N PRO A 26 4.11 7.23 8.84
CA PRO A 26 4.65 8.41 8.16
C PRO A 26 3.85 8.71 6.88
N ALA A 27 3.68 9.99 6.52
CA ALA A 27 2.86 10.36 5.37
C ALA A 27 3.38 9.72 4.07
N GLY A 28 2.54 8.94 3.39
CA GLY A 28 2.87 8.40 2.06
C GLY A 28 3.06 9.52 1.04
N ARG A 29 3.86 9.27 -0.02
CA ARG A 29 4.27 10.29 -1.02
C ARG A 29 3.08 11.07 -1.59
N SER A 30 2.01 10.38 -2.00
CA SER A 30 0.78 11.02 -2.49
C SER A 30 -0.05 11.74 -1.41
N SER A 31 0.17 11.46 -0.13
CA SER A 31 -0.57 12.03 1.01
C SER A 31 0.14 13.21 1.66
N MET A 32 1.41 13.48 1.32
CA MET A 32 2.25 14.49 1.96
C MET A 32 1.60 15.88 1.98
N TRP A 33 0.97 16.29 0.88
CA TRP A 33 0.31 17.60 0.80
C TRP A 33 -0.75 17.84 1.89
N ARG A 34 -1.38 16.78 2.43
CA ARG A 34 -2.35 16.88 3.53
C ARG A 34 -1.74 17.39 4.84
N PHE A 35 -0.43 17.23 4.98
CA PHE A 35 0.33 17.57 6.19
C PHE A 35 1.19 18.83 5.99
N GLY A 36 0.93 19.62 4.95
CA GLY A 36 1.60 20.90 4.72
C GLY A 36 2.99 20.81 4.08
N TYR A 37 3.43 19.63 3.65
CA TYR A 37 4.65 19.50 2.87
C TYR A 37 4.50 20.18 1.51
N ASN A 38 5.55 20.84 1.03
CA ASN A 38 5.61 21.45 -0.30
C ASN A 38 5.75 20.37 -1.39
N THR A 39 4.65 19.65 -1.64
CA THR A 39 4.57 18.53 -2.59
C THR A 39 3.32 18.67 -3.46
N PRO A 40 3.32 18.14 -4.69
CA PRO A 40 2.14 18.19 -5.55
C PRO A 40 0.92 17.55 -4.89
N VAL A 41 -0.23 18.19 -5.03
CA VAL A 41 -1.50 17.68 -4.49
C VAL A 41 -1.95 16.48 -5.30
N ASN A 42 -2.26 15.38 -4.61
CA ASN A 42 -2.99 14.24 -5.16
C ASN A 42 -4.31 14.07 -4.39
N TYR A 43 -5.42 14.51 -4.98
CA TYR A 43 -6.75 14.33 -4.37
C TYR A 43 -7.21 12.87 -4.33
N ASN A 44 -6.61 12.01 -5.14
CA ASN A 44 -6.84 10.57 -5.23
C ASN A 44 -5.72 9.79 -4.52
N ASP A 45 -5.14 10.34 -3.46
CA ASP A 45 -4.06 9.72 -2.69
C ASP A 45 -4.44 8.42 -1.97
N ASN A 46 -5.74 8.11 -1.88
CA ASN A 46 -6.25 6.80 -1.46
C ASN A 46 -6.46 5.81 -2.62
N GLN A 47 -6.03 6.15 -3.84
CA GLN A 47 -6.28 5.38 -5.07
C GLN A 47 -5.02 4.74 -5.67
N LEU A 48 -4.00 4.49 -4.86
CA LEU A 48 -2.77 3.80 -5.28
C LEU A 48 -2.96 2.29 -5.32
N PHE A 49 -3.96 1.83 -6.08
CA PHE A 49 -4.37 0.42 -6.20
C PHE A 49 -3.88 -0.22 -7.51
N CYS A 50 -2.62 0.05 -7.89
CA CYS A 50 -1.94 -0.58 -9.01
C CYS A 50 -2.62 -0.33 -10.38
N GLY A 51 -3.30 0.80 -10.52
CA GLY A 51 -4.04 1.17 -11.73
C GLY A 51 -5.43 0.55 -11.89
N GLY A 52 -5.93 -0.19 -10.89
CA GLY A 52 -7.28 -0.78 -10.91
C GLY A 52 -7.26 -2.31 -11.00
N TYR A 53 -8.35 -2.93 -10.53
CA TYR A 53 -8.52 -4.38 -10.62
C TYR A 53 -8.34 -4.92 -12.04
N ARG A 54 -8.89 -4.25 -13.05
CA ARG A 54 -8.70 -4.67 -14.44
C ARG A 54 -7.22 -4.60 -14.84
N ASN A 55 -6.51 -3.57 -14.38
CA ASN A 55 -5.09 -3.41 -14.66
C ASN A 55 -4.25 -4.52 -14.00
N THR A 56 -4.55 -4.85 -12.74
CA THR A 56 -3.84 -5.93 -12.05
C THR A 56 -4.10 -7.28 -12.72
N VAL A 57 -5.34 -7.58 -13.13
CA VAL A 57 -5.66 -8.84 -13.83
C VAL A 57 -4.90 -8.99 -15.15
N VAL A 58 -4.84 -7.95 -15.98
CA VAL A 58 -4.14 -8.04 -17.28
C VAL A 58 -2.62 -8.02 -17.18
N ASN A 59 -2.08 -7.64 -16.01
CA ASN A 59 -0.65 -7.62 -15.73
C ASN A 59 -0.25 -8.73 -14.74
N ASP A 60 -0.99 -9.83 -14.67
CA ASP A 60 -0.69 -11.01 -13.84
C ASP A 60 -0.52 -10.69 -12.34
N GLY A 61 -1.27 -9.72 -11.84
CA GLY A 61 -1.19 -9.25 -10.45
C GLY A 61 -0.07 -8.24 -10.19
N LYS A 62 0.76 -7.88 -11.18
CA LYS A 62 1.88 -6.97 -10.98
C LYS A 62 1.43 -5.55 -10.67
N CYS A 63 2.28 -4.85 -9.92
CA CYS A 63 2.06 -3.49 -9.44
C CYS A 63 3.39 -2.72 -9.45
N GLY A 64 3.35 -1.39 -9.59
CA GLY A 64 4.49 -0.55 -9.24
C GLY A 64 4.75 -0.62 -7.74
N VAL A 65 6.01 -0.49 -7.32
CA VAL A 65 6.45 -0.72 -5.94
C VAL A 65 5.78 0.28 -4.96
N CYS A 66 5.36 1.44 -5.46
CA CYS A 66 4.66 2.47 -4.71
C CYS A 66 3.15 2.61 -5.06
N GLY A 67 2.52 1.57 -5.62
CA GLY A 67 1.08 1.50 -5.88
C GLY A 67 0.61 2.09 -7.21
N ASP A 68 1.56 2.54 -8.05
CA ASP A 68 1.31 2.95 -9.43
C ASP A 68 0.97 1.74 -10.34
N PRO A 69 0.37 1.94 -11.54
CA PRO A 69 0.21 0.87 -12.52
C PRO A 69 1.57 0.25 -12.90
N PHE A 70 1.60 -1.07 -13.09
CA PHE A 70 2.84 -1.79 -13.42
C PHE A 70 3.53 -1.29 -14.69
N GLN A 71 2.75 -0.90 -15.69
CA GLN A 71 3.24 -0.32 -16.95
C GLN A 71 3.60 1.18 -16.86
N GLY A 72 3.42 1.79 -15.69
CA GLY A 72 3.56 3.22 -15.46
C GLY A 72 2.35 4.06 -15.94
N PRO A 73 2.46 5.40 -15.85
CA PRO A 73 3.60 6.13 -15.29
C PRO A 73 3.80 5.87 -13.78
N PHE A 74 5.06 5.82 -13.35
CA PHE A 74 5.44 5.61 -11.94
C PHE A 74 5.52 6.96 -11.20
N GLU A 75 4.38 7.57 -10.92
CA GLU A 75 4.34 8.91 -10.32
C GLU A 75 4.81 8.93 -8.86
N ASN A 76 4.73 7.81 -8.15
CA ASN A 76 5.10 7.69 -6.74
C ASN A 76 6.50 7.08 -6.53
N GLU A 77 7.20 6.66 -7.57
CA GLU A 77 8.59 6.17 -7.50
C GLU A 77 9.60 7.28 -7.82
N ALA A 78 10.89 7.10 -7.48
CA ALA A 78 11.92 8.11 -7.72
C ALA A 78 11.95 8.60 -9.18
N GLY A 79 12.02 9.93 -9.35
CA GLY A 79 11.85 10.63 -10.63
C GLY A 79 10.38 10.91 -11.01
N GLY A 80 9.42 10.34 -10.28
CA GLY A 80 7.99 10.57 -10.44
C GLY A 80 7.52 11.85 -9.75
N LYS A 81 6.33 12.31 -10.16
CA LYS A 81 5.70 13.56 -9.72
C LYS A 81 5.60 13.71 -8.19
N TYR A 82 5.25 12.64 -7.47
CA TYR A 82 5.04 12.67 -6.01
C TYR A 82 6.29 12.24 -5.23
N ALA A 83 7.31 11.69 -5.88
CA ALA A 83 8.58 11.31 -5.26
C ALA A 83 9.56 12.49 -5.22
N THR A 84 9.23 13.51 -4.42
CA THR A 84 9.99 14.78 -4.34
C THR A 84 11.33 14.68 -3.61
N GLY A 85 11.67 13.52 -3.04
CA GLY A 85 12.85 13.33 -2.19
C GLY A 85 12.74 13.90 -0.78
N THR A 86 11.57 14.42 -0.39
CA THR A 86 11.34 14.96 0.96
C THR A 86 11.31 13.82 2.00
N ILE A 87 12.15 13.91 3.03
CA ILE A 87 12.12 13.00 4.19
C ILE A 87 11.01 13.43 5.14
N VAL A 88 10.05 12.54 5.38
CA VAL A 88 8.84 12.86 6.19
C VAL A 88 9.00 12.56 7.67
N ARG A 89 9.91 11.64 8.05
CA ARG A 89 10.17 11.26 9.44
C ARG A 89 11.62 10.84 9.62
N TYR A 90 12.08 11.02 10.86
CA TYR A 90 13.34 10.53 11.37
C TYR A 90 13.03 9.67 12.58
N TYR A 91 13.68 8.51 12.68
CA TYR A 91 13.54 7.59 13.80
C TYR A 91 14.93 7.37 14.41
N ASP A 92 15.01 7.30 15.74
CA ASP A 92 16.26 7.05 16.42
C ASP A 92 16.68 5.57 16.27
N ILE A 93 17.99 5.31 16.20
CA ILE A 93 18.54 3.95 16.06
C ILE A 93 18.20 3.04 17.25
N THR A 94 17.86 3.63 18.40
CA THR A 94 17.43 2.91 19.61
C THR A 94 15.94 2.57 19.61
N GLU A 95 15.15 3.08 18.66
CA GLU A 95 13.74 2.75 18.55
C GLU A 95 13.55 1.31 18.08
N GLU A 96 12.88 0.49 18.89
CA GLU A 96 12.50 -0.87 18.52
C GLU A 96 11.20 -0.90 17.71
N TYR A 97 10.34 0.11 17.89
CA TYR A 97 9.03 0.21 17.24
C TYR A 97 8.73 1.63 16.79
N ILE A 98 8.09 1.75 15.62
CA ILE A 98 7.54 3.01 15.12
C ILE A 98 6.02 2.98 15.07
N ASN A 99 5.41 4.15 15.30
CA ASN A 99 3.98 4.33 15.12
C ASN A 99 3.67 4.52 13.64
N VAL A 100 2.66 3.81 13.15
CA VAL A 100 2.14 3.92 11.80
C VAL A 100 0.64 4.16 11.84
N THR A 101 0.14 5.04 10.98
CA THR A 101 -1.29 5.30 10.83
C THR A 101 -1.72 5.10 9.38
N VAL A 102 -2.71 4.25 9.18
CA VAL A 102 -3.33 3.96 7.89
C VAL A 102 -4.80 4.40 7.94
N ASP A 103 -5.25 5.09 6.90
CA ASP A 103 -6.66 5.45 6.71
C ASP A 103 -7.27 4.58 5.61
N ILE A 104 -8.29 3.80 5.96
CA ILE A 104 -9.07 3.01 5.02
C ILE A 104 -10.41 3.70 4.75
N SER A 105 -10.51 4.32 3.58
CA SER A 105 -11.75 4.95 3.12
C SER A 105 -12.78 3.98 2.55
N ALA A 106 -12.34 2.83 2.00
CA ALA A 106 -13.21 1.76 1.55
C ALA A 106 -12.59 0.40 1.90
N HIS A 107 -13.19 -0.27 2.89
CA HIS A 107 -12.70 -1.55 3.41
C HIS A 107 -13.16 -2.72 2.56
N HIS A 108 -12.19 -3.55 2.15
CA HIS A 108 -12.41 -4.70 1.28
C HIS A 108 -11.80 -6.00 1.84
N ARG A 109 -11.83 -6.14 3.19
CA ARG A 109 -11.22 -7.27 3.93
C ARG A 109 -9.75 -7.47 3.56
N GLY A 110 -9.15 -8.60 3.91
CA GLY A 110 -7.75 -8.89 3.59
C GLY A 110 -6.81 -8.31 4.64
N GLN A 111 -5.57 -8.03 4.26
CA GLN A 111 -4.48 -7.79 5.21
C GLN A 111 -3.49 -6.73 4.76
N PHE A 112 -2.88 -6.07 5.74
CA PHE A 112 -1.74 -5.19 5.56
C PHE A 112 -0.44 -5.94 5.76
N GLU A 113 0.57 -5.53 5.01
CA GLU A 113 1.96 -5.91 5.20
C GLU A 113 2.82 -4.65 5.08
N PHE A 114 3.92 -4.60 5.82
CA PHE A 114 4.85 -3.48 5.82
C PHE A 114 6.27 -3.96 5.54
N ARG A 115 7.00 -3.21 4.71
CA ARG A 115 8.39 -3.50 4.35
C ARG A 115 9.25 -2.25 4.44
N LEU A 116 10.54 -2.41 4.71
CA LEU A 116 11.49 -1.31 4.83
C LEU A 116 12.73 -1.55 3.95
N CYS A 117 13.13 -0.56 3.16
CA CYS A 117 14.36 -0.63 2.37
C CYS A 117 15.29 0.55 2.73
N PRO A 118 16.57 0.30 3.12
CA PRO A 118 17.58 1.34 3.27
C PRO A 118 18.11 1.81 1.90
N ASN A 119 17.31 2.57 1.16
CA ASN A 119 17.54 2.96 -0.23
C ASN A 119 18.67 3.98 -0.43
N ASN A 120 18.90 4.87 0.55
CA ASN A 120 20.02 5.82 0.66
C ASN A 120 20.22 6.86 -0.46
N ASP A 121 19.37 6.87 -1.49
CA ASP A 121 19.36 7.86 -2.55
C ASP A 121 17.93 8.16 -3.01
N VAL A 122 17.49 9.40 -2.82
CA VAL A 122 16.15 9.89 -3.21
C VAL A 122 15.89 9.82 -4.72
N ASN A 123 16.94 9.77 -5.55
CA ASN A 123 16.83 9.74 -7.01
C ASN A 123 16.84 8.31 -7.58
N THR A 124 17.21 7.32 -6.76
CA THR A 124 17.21 5.91 -7.15
C THR A 124 15.89 5.26 -6.78
N ARG A 125 15.30 4.53 -7.72
CA ARG A 125 14.07 3.76 -7.46
C ARG A 125 14.37 2.62 -6.51
N VAL A 126 13.56 2.51 -5.47
CA VAL A 126 13.54 1.32 -4.61
C VAL A 126 13.08 0.11 -5.42
N THR A 127 13.65 -1.06 -5.13
CA THR A 127 13.25 -2.32 -5.75
C THR A 127 12.48 -3.19 -4.76
N GLN A 128 11.65 -4.09 -5.28
CA GLN A 128 10.90 -5.02 -4.44
C GLN A 128 11.85 -5.95 -3.69
N GLU A 129 12.96 -6.36 -4.32
CA GLU A 129 13.97 -7.22 -3.69
C GLU A 129 14.61 -6.57 -2.44
N CYS A 130 14.82 -5.25 -2.44
CA CYS A 130 15.32 -4.56 -1.25
C CYS A 130 14.27 -4.50 -0.13
N LEU A 131 13.00 -4.29 -0.49
CA LEU A 131 11.90 -4.24 0.47
C LEU A 131 11.67 -5.61 1.11
N ASP A 132 11.73 -6.68 0.31
CA ASP A 132 11.52 -8.05 0.77
C ASP A 132 12.60 -8.54 1.75
N GLN A 133 13.76 -7.87 1.81
CA GLN A 133 14.78 -8.15 2.82
C GLN A 133 14.34 -7.78 4.24
N HIS A 134 13.40 -6.85 4.40
CA HIS A 134 12.94 -6.40 5.72
C HIS A 134 11.41 -6.26 5.76
N VAL A 135 10.72 -7.40 5.76
CA VAL A 135 9.31 -7.48 6.15
C VAL A 135 9.19 -7.19 7.65
N LEU A 136 8.38 -6.19 8.00
CA LEU A 136 8.28 -5.69 9.37
C LEU A 136 7.22 -6.45 10.16
N GLN A 137 7.52 -6.63 11.44
CA GLN A 137 6.59 -7.15 12.43
C GLN A 137 5.57 -6.07 12.79
N VAL A 138 4.30 -6.44 12.88
CA VAL A 138 3.19 -5.61 13.35
C VAL A 138 2.77 -6.09 14.73
N GLU A 139 2.75 -5.20 15.70
CA GLU A 139 2.28 -5.51 17.06
C GLU A 139 0.82 -5.99 17.02
N GLY A 140 0.56 -7.19 17.53
CA GLY A 140 -0.76 -7.83 17.45
C GLY A 140 -1.12 -8.41 16.08
N GLY A 141 -0.15 -8.54 15.17
CA GLY A 141 -0.32 -9.16 13.86
C GLY A 141 -0.49 -10.68 13.89
N GLU A 142 -1.08 -11.21 12.82
CA GLU A 142 -1.24 -12.63 12.52
C GLU A 142 -0.05 -13.16 11.69
N ASP A 143 -0.04 -14.46 11.40
CA ASP A 143 0.98 -15.14 10.58
C ASP A 143 2.43 -14.91 11.05
N GLY A 144 2.67 -15.07 12.35
CA GLY A 144 3.98 -14.78 12.93
C GLY A 144 4.28 -13.29 13.02
N GLY A 145 3.22 -12.46 13.00
CA GLY A 145 3.24 -11.03 13.27
C GLY A 145 3.44 -10.14 12.05
N VAL A 146 3.52 -10.68 10.82
CA VAL A 146 3.78 -9.86 9.61
C VAL A 146 2.52 -9.37 8.92
N HIS A 147 1.35 -9.92 9.26
CA HIS A 147 0.08 -9.52 8.66
C HIS A 147 -0.84 -8.85 9.69
N PHE A 148 -1.48 -7.76 9.30
CA PHE A 148 -2.52 -7.12 10.11
C PHE A 148 -3.85 -7.09 9.36
N VAL A 149 -4.91 -7.61 9.97
CA VAL A 149 -6.25 -7.62 9.37
C VAL A 149 -7.03 -6.38 9.86
N PRO A 150 -7.25 -5.35 9.02
CA PRO A 150 -8.05 -4.20 9.42
C PRO A 150 -9.50 -4.62 9.71
N ALA A 151 -10.03 -4.17 10.85
CA ALA A 151 -11.38 -4.49 11.27
C ALA A 151 -12.48 -3.87 10.38
N GLY A 152 -12.17 -2.76 9.68
CA GLY A 152 -13.15 -2.02 8.90
C GLY A 152 -12.55 -0.77 8.24
N SER A 153 -13.44 0.12 7.77
CA SER A 153 -13.04 1.45 7.31
C SER A 153 -12.72 2.35 8.49
N GLY A 154 -11.90 3.38 8.27
CA GLY A 154 -11.46 4.33 9.28
C GLY A 154 -9.95 4.29 9.51
N ILE A 155 -9.54 4.93 10.60
CA ILE A 155 -8.14 5.10 10.99
C ILE A 155 -7.67 3.88 11.78
N HIS A 156 -6.56 3.29 11.35
CA HIS A 156 -5.86 2.19 12.01
C HIS A 156 -4.52 2.70 12.52
N HIS A 157 -4.32 2.66 13.83
CA HIS A 157 -3.05 2.96 14.47
C HIS A 157 -2.31 1.65 14.78
N LEU A 158 -1.11 1.52 14.24
CA LEU A 158 -0.30 0.31 14.27
C LEU A 158 1.08 0.63 14.85
N ARG A 159 1.76 -0.39 15.36
CA ARG A 159 3.16 -0.31 15.78
C ARG A 159 3.97 -1.34 15.01
N LEU A 160 5.01 -0.88 14.32
CA LEU A 160 5.86 -1.72 13.49
C LEU A 160 7.22 -1.89 14.13
N GLY A 161 7.68 -3.13 14.29
CA GLY A 161 9.03 -3.43 14.75
C GLY A 161 10.07 -3.12 13.67
N ILE A 162 11.09 -2.33 14.00
CA ILE A 162 12.19 -2.00 13.08
C ILE A 162 13.38 -2.95 13.29
N PRO A 163 14.09 -3.39 12.23
CA PRO A 163 15.28 -4.21 12.38
C PRO A 163 16.39 -3.48 13.16
N ARG A 164 16.91 -4.12 14.22
CA ARG A 164 17.96 -3.53 15.06
C ARG A 164 19.22 -3.23 14.25
N GLY A 165 19.74 -2.02 14.41
CA GLY A 165 20.97 -1.57 13.75
C GLY A 165 20.82 -1.20 12.28
N LEU A 166 19.60 -1.28 11.70
CA LEU A 166 19.33 -0.76 10.37
C LEU A 166 19.47 0.76 10.39
N THR A 167 20.25 1.32 9.47
CA THR A 167 20.39 2.76 9.29
C THR A 167 20.29 3.11 7.82
N CYS A 168 19.83 4.33 7.54
CA CYS A 168 19.70 4.84 6.19
C CYS A 168 19.69 6.38 6.21
N SER A 169 20.29 7.00 5.20
CA SER A 169 20.08 8.43 4.93
C SER A 169 18.69 8.69 4.33
N GLN A 170 18.14 7.69 3.65
CA GLN A 170 16.80 7.68 3.09
C GLN A 170 16.26 6.26 3.07
N CYS A 171 15.28 5.96 3.92
CA CYS A 171 14.55 4.70 3.88
C CYS A 171 13.25 4.85 3.09
N VAL A 172 12.79 3.75 2.48
CA VAL A 172 11.42 3.63 1.95
C VAL A 172 10.64 2.63 2.80
N LEU A 173 9.59 3.10 3.45
CA LEU A 173 8.56 2.26 4.05
C LEU A 173 7.47 1.98 3.00
N GLN A 174 7.25 0.71 2.68
CA GLN A 174 6.15 0.28 1.84
C GLN A 174 5.03 -0.25 2.74
N TRP A 175 3.84 0.30 2.55
CA TRP A 175 2.60 -0.31 3.05
C TRP A 175 1.89 -0.98 1.88
N LYS A 176 1.56 -2.24 2.03
CA LYS A 176 0.82 -3.04 1.06
C LYS A 176 -0.51 -3.47 1.66
N TYR A 177 -1.59 -3.29 0.90
CA TYR A 177 -2.91 -3.79 1.27
C TYR A 177 -3.40 -4.81 0.24
N THR A 178 -3.39 -6.09 0.63
CA THR A 178 -3.95 -7.18 -0.18
C THR A 178 -5.41 -7.36 0.21
N THR A 179 -6.34 -6.97 -0.68
CA THR A 179 -7.78 -7.10 -0.40
C THR A 179 -8.25 -8.55 -0.49
N GLY A 180 -9.23 -8.94 0.32
CA GLY A 180 -9.70 -10.33 0.43
C GLY A 180 -10.48 -10.87 -0.78
N ILE A 181 -10.66 -10.06 -1.83
CA ILE A 181 -11.37 -10.43 -3.07
C ILE A 181 -10.37 -10.56 -4.24
N SER A 182 -9.10 -10.16 -4.07
CA SER A 182 -8.08 -10.19 -5.11
C SER A 182 -6.95 -11.17 -4.75
N SER A 183 -6.86 -12.31 -5.45
CA SER A 183 -5.68 -13.18 -5.42
C SER A 183 -4.56 -12.53 -6.23
N ILE A 184 -3.77 -11.65 -5.61
CA ILE A 184 -2.57 -11.05 -6.21
C ILE A 184 -1.39 -11.97 -5.90
N LYS A 185 -0.69 -12.44 -6.94
CA LYS A 185 0.64 -13.05 -6.82
C LYS A 185 1.65 -12.00 -7.29
N GLU A 186 2.64 -11.68 -6.47
CA GLU A 186 3.73 -10.79 -6.86
C GLU A 186 4.81 -11.57 -7.62
N ALA A 187 5.51 -10.87 -8.51
CA ALA A 187 6.59 -11.38 -9.37
C ALA A 187 7.89 -10.67 -9.04
#